data_AF-A0A935IRR0-F1
#
_entry.id   AF-A0A935IRR0-F1
#
_cell.length_a   1.000
_cell.length_b   1.000
_cell.length_c   1.000
_cell.angle_alpha   90.00
_cell.angle_beta   90.00
_cell.angle_gamma   90.00
#
_symmetry.space_group_name_H-M   'P 1'
#
loop_
_entity.id
_entity.type
_entity.pdbx_description
1 polymer ?
#
loop_
_entity_poly.entity_id
_entity_poly.type
_entity_poly.pdbx_seq_one_letter_code
_entity_poly.pdbx_strand_id
1 'polypeptide(L)'
;GVKEELGIKNIAELGYASENLVNTFNAEKQLQAMQQFTSIELSETEFAQVVGRARMYKHLPDTNKEGIPAILLGDQQLSTVVKDFYKDENFGCETGGNMSLWEFYNLLTGSNKSSYIDTFVDRGVNAHDFSDGIIKHKTQQKPFWYLG
;
A
#
# COMPACT_ATOMS: atom_id res chain seq x y z
N GLY A 1 -6.56 1.73 -12.35
CA GLY A 1 -5.18 1.24 -12.17
C GLY A 1 -4.27 2.07 -13.03
N VAL A 2 -3.04 2.30 -12.57
CA VAL A 2 -2.01 3.04 -13.31
C VAL A 2 -1.68 2.27 -14.59
N LYS A 3 -1.54 2.99 -15.72
CA LYS A 3 -1.03 2.41 -16.98
C LYS A 3 0.42 2.88 -17.12
N GLU A 4 1.35 1.98 -16.82
CA GLU A 4 2.79 2.27 -16.79
C GLU A 4 3.40 2.39 -18.20
N GLU A 5 2.86 1.68 -19.19
CA GLU A 5 3.25 1.85 -20.60
C GLU A 5 2.04 2.07 -21.50
N LEU A 6 1.85 3.32 -21.90
CA LEU A 6 1.03 3.65 -23.05
C LEU A 6 1.99 3.73 -24.23
N GLY A 7 1.99 2.72 -25.11
CA GLY A 7 2.81 2.67 -26.33
C GLY A 7 2.43 3.72 -27.37
N ILE A 8 2.45 4.99 -26.95
CA ILE A 8 1.99 6.17 -27.65
C ILE A 8 3.06 6.62 -28.63
N LYS A 9 2.67 6.79 -29.89
CA LYS A 9 3.56 7.16 -30.98
C LYS A 9 3.42 8.62 -31.40
N ASN A 10 2.40 9.33 -30.93
CA ASN A 10 2.16 10.75 -31.26
C ASN A 10 1.39 11.53 -30.17
N ILE A 11 1.41 12.86 -30.26
CA ILE A 11 0.80 13.77 -29.27
C ILE A 11 -0.72 13.62 -29.19
N ALA A 12 -1.39 13.28 -30.30
CA ALA A 12 -2.85 13.10 -30.31
C ALA A 12 -3.28 11.86 -29.52
N GLU A 13 -2.54 10.75 -29.65
CA GLU A 13 -2.71 9.55 -28.84
C GLU A 13 -2.46 9.81 -27.36
N LEU A 14 -1.48 10.65 -27.01
CA LEU A 14 -1.25 11.08 -25.63
C LEU A 14 -2.46 11.86 -25.08
N GLY A 15 -2.96 12.84 -25.83
CA GLY A 15 -4.13 13.62 -25.43
C GLY A 15 -5.36 12.75 -25.18
N TYR A 16 -5.65 11.82 -26.10
CA TYR A 16 -6.74 10.87 -25.95
C TYR A 16 -6.55 9.95 -24.74
N ALA A 17 -5.33 9.43 -24.52
CA ALA A 17 -5.04 8.58 -23.39
C ALA A 17 -5.20 9.32 -22.05
N SER A 18 -4.75 10.57 -21.97
CA SER A 18 -4.91 11.43 -20.78
C SER A 18 -6.38 11.73 -20.49
N GLU A 19 -7.16 12.14 -21.50
CA GLU A 19 -8.59 12.37 -21.35
C GLU A 19 -9.34 11.11 -20.92
N ASN A 20 -9.04 9.98 -21.57
CA ASN A 20 -9.67 8.71 -21.24
C ASN A 20 -9.32 8.26 -19.82
N LEU A 21 -8.08 8.46 -19.37
CA LEU A 21 -7.66 8.12 -18.01
C LEU A 21 -8.43 8.94 -16.96
N VAL A 22 -8.61 10.24 -17.19
CA VAL A 22 -9.39 11.11 -16.29
C VAL A 22 -10.88 10.73 -16.33
N ASN A 23 -11.44 10.53 -17.52
CA ASN A 23 -12.87 10.26 -17.68
C ASN A 23 -13.30 8.86 -17.22
N THR A 24 -12.40 7.88 -17.23
CA THR A 24 -12.67 6.51 -16.76
C THR A 24 -12.38 6.31 -15.27
N PHE A 25 -11.80 7.31 -14.60
CA PHE A 25 -11.54 7.25 -13.18
C PHE A 25 -12.85 7.36 -12.37
N ASN A 26 -13.20 6.29 -11.67
CA ASN A 26 -14.37 6.28 -10.80
C ASN A 26 -13.97 6.64 -9.36
N ALA A 27 -14.06 7.93 -9.03
CA ALA A 27 -13.73 8.46 -7.71
C ALA A 27 -14.62 7.89 -6.60
N GLU A 28 -15.91 7.68 -6.87
CA GLU A 28 -16.86 7.15 -5.88
C GLU A 28 -16.49 5.72 -5.47
N LYS A 29 -16.17 4.87 -6.44
CA LYS A 29 -15.72 3.50 -6.19
C LYS A 29 -14.43 3.48 -5.36
N GLN A 30 -13.48 4.38 -5.65
CA GLN A 30 -12.25 4.48 -4.87
C GLN A 30 -12.53 4.98 -3.44
N LEU A 31 -13.41 5.96 -3.28
CA LEU A 31 -13.79 6.47 -1.96
C LEU A 31 -14.46 5.37 -1.11
N GLN A 32 -15.37 4.60 -1.70
CA GLN A 32 -16.00 3.45 -1.04
C GLN A 32 -14.98 2.39 -0.63
N ALA A 33 -13.97 2.12 -1.45
CA ALA A 33 -12.88 1.20 -1.08
C ALA A 33 -12.07 1.74 0.11
N MET A 34 -11.69 3.03 0.08
CA MET A 34 -10.95 3.67 1.17
C MET A 34 -11.75 3.78 2.46
N GLN A 35 -13.08 3.88 2.41
CA GLN A 35 -13.94 3.84 3.60
C GLN A 35 -13.83 2.53 4.36
N GLN A 36 -13.53 1.40 3.70
CA GLN A 36 -13.34 0.13 4.40
C GLN A 36 -12.09 0.14 5.28
N PHE A 37 -11.11 1.00 4.98
CA PHE A 37 -9.86 1.08 5.73
C PHE A 37 -10.08 1.62 7.16
N THR A 38 -11.18 2.36 7.40
CA THR A 38 -11.50 2.87 8.73
C THR A 38 -12.19 1.83 9.61
N SER A 39 -12.69 0.74 9.03
CA SER A 39 -13.47 -0.28 9.75
C SER A 39 -12.64 -1.49 10.20
N ILE A 40 -11.37 -1.55 9.79
CA ILE A 40 -10.46 -2.66 10.08
C ILE A 40 -9.24 -2.09 10.80
N GLU A 41 -8.87 -2.73 11.89
CA GLU A 41 -7.74 -2.35 12.71
C GLU A 41 -6.63 -3.41 12.67
N LEU A 42 -5.41 -3.00 12.98
CA LEU A 42 -4.22 -3.81 13.22
C LEU A 42 -3.80 -3.60 14.67
N SER A 43 -3.62 -4.69 15.40
CA SER A 43 -2.91 -4.64 16.68
C SER A 43 -1.42 -4.35 16.46
N GLU A 44 -0.74 -3.88 17.50
CA GLU A 44 0.72 -3.67 17.46
C GLU A 44 1.47 -4.96 17.07
N THR A 45 1.00 -6.13 17.51
CA THR A 45 1.61 -7.42 17.16
C THR A 45 1.46 -7.74 15.68
N GLU A 46 0.28 -7.51 15.11
CA GLU A 46 0.03 -7.70 13.67
C GLU A 46 0.84 -6.71 12.83
N PHE A 47 0.93 -5.45 13.27
CA PHE A 47 1.78 -4.45 12.63
C PHE A 47 3.25 -4.89 12.63
N ALA A 48 3.78 -5.31 13.78
CA ALA A 48 5.15 -5.81 13.89
C ALA A 48 5.41 -7.03 12.99
N GLN A 49 4.45 -7.95 12.93
CA GLN A 49 4.50 -9.13 12.06
C GLN A 49 4.55 -8.72 10.58
N VAL A 50 3.67 -7.81 10.15
CA VAL A 50 3.63 -7.29 8.77
C VAL A 50 4.96 -6.65 8.39
N VAL A 51 5.49 -5.77 9.23
CA VAL A 51 6.77 -5.09 8.98
C VAL A 51 7.93 -6.09 8.93
N GLY A 52 7.96 -7.06 9.85
CA GLY A 52 8.98 -8.10 9.89
C GLY A 52 8.95 -8.96 8.62
N ARG A 53 7.76 -9.43 8.24
CA ARG A 53 7.54 -10.19 7.00
C ARG A 53 7.88 -9.37 5.75
N ALA A 54 7.55 -8.08 5.72
CA ALA A 54 7.93 -7.17 4.63
C ALA A 54 9.45 -7.09 4.41
N ARG A 55 10.23 -7.04 5.50
CA ARG A 55 11.69 -7.10 5.41
C ARG A 55 12.16 -8.47 4.93
N MET A 56 11.59 -9.55 5.44
CA MET A 56 11.92 -10.91 4.99
C MET A 56 11.62 -11.14 3.50
N TYR A 57 10.49 -10.62 3.00
CA TYR A 57 10.05 -10.80 1.61
C TYR A 57 11.12 -10.42 0.59
N LYS A 58 11.87 -9.34 0.85
CA LYS A 58 12.95 -8.87 -0.04
C LYS A 58 14.10 -9.86 -0.17
N HIS A 59 14.30 -10.68 0.85
CA HIS A 59 15.37 -11.67 0.92
C HIS A 59 14.88 -13.09 0.65
N LEU A 60 13.58 -13.28 0.38
CA LEU A 60 13.07 -14.59 -0.02
C LEU A 60 13.67 -15.01 -1.37
N PRO A 61 13.99 -16.31 -1.55
CA PRO A 61 14.24 -16.87 -2.87
C PRO A 61 13.02 -16.65 -3.77
N ASP A 62 13.24 -16.46 -5.07
CA ASP A 62 12.15 -16.13 -6.01
C ASP A 62 11.09 -17.24 -6.08
N THR A 63 11.50 -18.51 -5.92
CA THR A 63 10.59 -19.67 -5.80
C THR A 63 9.62 -19.55 -4.63
N ASN A 64 10.01 -18.84 -3.58
CA ASN A 64 9.21 -18.67 -2.37
C ASN A 64 8.39 -17.38 -2.37
N LYS A 65 8.62 -16.49 -3.34
CA LYS A 65 7.80 -15.28 -3.55
C LYS A 65 6.56 -15.56 -4.38
N GLU A 66 6.52 -16.69 -5.09
CA GLU A 66 5.38 -17.04 -5.94
C GLU A 66 4.07 -17.05 -5.14
N GLY A 67 3.08 -16.29 -5.62
CA GLY A 67 1.79 -16.14 -4.94
C GLY A 67 1.76 -15.19 -3.74
N ILE A 68 2.89 -14.60 -3.33
CA ILE A 68 2.94 -13.56 -2.30
C ILE A 68 2.80 -12.19 -2.95
N PRO A 69 1.83 -11.35 -2.53
CA PRO A 69 1.72 -9.98 -3.04
C PRO A 69 3.01 -9.20 -2.80
N ALA A 70 3.57 -8.57 -3.83
CA ALA A 70 4.81 -7.83 -3.67
C ALA A 70 4.64 -6.60 -2.76
N ILE A 71 5.65 -6.26 -1.97
CA ILE A 71 5.77 -4.97 -1.30
C ILE A 71 6.93 -4.17 -1.89
N LEU A 72 6.63 -2.98 -2.41
CA LEU A 72 7.59 -2.13 -3.14
C LEU A 72 8.34 -1.14 -2.23
N LEU A 73 7.99 -1.07 -0.94
CA LEU A 73 8.68 -0.23 0.03
C LEU A 73 10.03 -0.85 0.43
N GLY A 74 11.10 -0.10 0.20
CA GLY A 74 12.47 -0.32 0.63
C GLY A 74 12.68 -0.23 2.14
N ASP A 75 13.86 -0.61 2.62
CA ASP A 75 14.12 -0.73 4.07
C ASP A 75 14.09 0.62 4.77
N GLN A 76 14.52 1.67 4.08
CA GLN A 76 14.43 3.03 4.57
C GLN A 76 12.97 3.44 4.78
N GLN A 77 12.09 3.17 3.80
CA GLN A 77 10.66 3.48 3.91
C GLN A 77 9.99 2.68 5.02
N LEU A 78 10.26 1.37 5.11
CA LEU A 78 9.73 0.54 6.20
C LEU A 78 10.22 1.05 7.57
N SER A 79 11.46 1.52 7.66
CA SER A 79 11.97 2.12 8.91
C SER A 79 11.29 3.44 9.24
N THR A 80 10.95 4.25 8.24
CA THR A 80 10.12 5.45 8.41
C THR A 80 8.70 5.08 8.88
N VAL A 81 8.06 4.07 8.28
CA VAL A 81 6.73 3.59 8.71
C VAL A 81 6.74 3.17 10.18
N VAL A 82 7.76 2.44 10.62
CA VAL A 82 7.90 2.06 12.05
C VAL A 82 8.14 3.27 12.94
N LYS A 83 8.99 4.22 12.50
CA LYS A 83 9.22 5.45 13.25
C LYS A 83 7.91 6.22 13.44
N ASP A 84 7.14 6.36 12.37
CA ASP A 84 5.93 7.18 12.34
C ASP A 84 4.76 6.46 13.02
N PHE A 85 4.74 5.13 13.04
CA PHE A 85 3.84 4.34 13.90
C PHE A 85 3.92 4.76 15.38
N TYR A 86 5.10 5.12 15.89
CA TYR A 86 5.26 5.54 17.29
C TYR A 86 5.29 7.06 17.51
N LYS A 87 5.46 7.85 16.44
CA LYS A 87 5.83 9.29 16.58
C LYS A 87 4.97 10.24 15.74
N ASP A 88 4.19 9.73 14.79
CA ASP A 88 3.33 10.59 13.99
C ASP A 88 2.11 11.02 14.84
N GLU A 89 1.85 12.32 14.86
CA GLU A 89 0.78 12.91 15.67
C GLU A 89 -0.62 12.66 15.09
N ASN A 90 -0.72 12.37 13.79
CA ASN A 90 -1.99 12.23 13.08
C ASN A 90 -2.35 10.78 12.77
N PHE A 91 -1.33 9.94 12.51
CA PHE A 91 -1.49 8.57 12.04
C PHE A 91 -0.65 7.56 12.84
N GLY A 92 -0.02 7.99 13.92
CA GLY A 92 0.68 7.09 14.84
C GLY A 92 -0.30 6.32 15.72
N CYS A 93 0.16 5.20 16.26
CA CYS A 93 -0.58 4.43 17.25
C CYS A 93 -0.22 4.91 18.66
N GLU A 94 -1.24 5.12 19.49
CA GLU A 94 -1.02 5.27 20.93
C GLU A 94 -0.45 3.97 21.52
N THR A 95 0.38 4.09 22.57
CA THR A 95 1.03 2.93 23.19
C THR A 95 0.00 1.92 23.70
N GLY A 96 0.03 0.69 23.18
CA GLY A 96 -0.92 -0.38 23.54
C GLY A 96 -2.28 -0.30 22.83
N GLY A 97 -2.44 0.63 21.88
CA GLY A 97 -3.63 0.77 21.05
C GLY A 97 -3.60 -0.12 19.79
N ASN A 98 -4.71 -0.11 19.06
CA ASN A 98 -4.77 -0.60 17.70
C ASN A 98 -4.66 0.57 16.72
N MET A 99 -4.18 0.28 15.52
CA MET A 99 -4.10 1.22 14.40
C MET A 99 -5.12 0.83 13.33
N SER A 100 -5.94 1.77 12.87
CA SER A 100 -6.81 1.56 11.70
C SER A 100 -5.99 1.34 10.42
N LEU A 101 -6.53 0.61 9.46
CA LEU A 101 -5.88 0.46 8.15
C LEU A 101 -5.79 1.79 7.39
N TRP A 102 -6.65 2.76 7.72
CA TRP A 102 -6.55 4.11 7.17
C TRP A 102 -5.26 4.79 7.63
N GLU A 103 -4.96 4.74 8.93
CA GLU A 103 -3.70 5.27 9.47
C GLU A 103 -2.51 4.51 8.89
N PHE A 104 -2.56 3.17 8.85
CA PHE A 104 -1.51 2.36 8.27
C PHE A 104 -1.24 2.72 6.80
N TYR A 105 -2.29 2.84 5.97
CA TYR A 105 -2.18 3.26 4.58
C TYR A 105 -1.56 4.66 4.44
N ASN A 106 -1.91 5.59 5.34
CA ASN A 106 -1.30 6.93 5.36
C ASN A 106 0.18 6.89 5.75
N LEU A 107 0.60 5.99 6.65
CA LEU A 107 2.02 5.80 6.95
C LEU A 107 2.79 5.23 5.75
N LEU A 108 2.23 4.23 5.05
CA LEU A 108 2.85 3.66 3.84
C LEU A 108 3.05 4.72 2.77
N THR A 109 1.99 5.47 2.43
CA THR A 109 2.04 6.53 1.41
C THR A 109 2.84 7.75 1.87
N GLY A 110 2.83 8.07 3.17
CA GLY A 110 3.66 9.11 3.78
C GLY A 110 5.15 8.81 3.63
N SER A 111 5.57 7.57 3.91
CA SER A 111 6.96 7.14 3.72
C SER A 111 7.43 7.27 2.26
N ASN A 112 6.49 7.13 1.32
CA ASN A 112 6.72 7.21 -0.11
C ASN A 112 6.96 8.63 -0.64
N LYS A 113 6.65 9.70 0.13
CA LYS A 113 6.89 11.10 -0.29
C LYS A 113 8.37 11.43 -0.52
N SER A 114 9.26 10.66 0.11
CA SER A 114 10.72 10.79 -0.05
C SER A 114 11.28 9.97 -1.22
N SER A 115 10.43 9.21 -1.92
CA SER A 115 10.82 8.40 -3.08
C SER A 115 11.07 9.25 -4.32
N TYR A 116 11.86 8.72 -5.25
CA TYR A 116 11.95 9.22 -6.61
C TYR A 116 10.57 9.22 -7.30
N ILE A 117 10.33 10.24 -8.12
CA ILE A 117 9.01 10.54 -8.72
C ILE A 117 8.51 9.43 -9.66
N ASP A 118 9.43 8.68 -10.26
CA ASP A 118 9.17 7.55 -11.15
C ASP A 118 8.50 6.37 -10.44
N THR A 119 8.84 6.11 -9.17
CA THR A 119 8.29 5.01 -8.36
C THR A 119 7.17 5.44 -7.43
N PHE A 120 6.85 6.74 -7.38
CA PHE A 120 5.89 7.30 -6.45
C PHE A 120 4.48 6.72 -6.66
N VAL A 121 4.02 6.70 -7.91
CA VAL A 121 2.66 6.24 -8.23
C VAL A 121 2.53 4.74 -7.97
N ASP A 122 3.49 3.94 -8.43
CA ASP A 122 3.46 2.47 -8.31
C ASP A 122 3.49 2.03 -6.84
N ARG A 123 4.31 2.68 -6.01
CA ARG A 123 4.31 2.45 -4.56
C ARG A 123 3.02 2.88 -3.88
N GLY A 124 2.37 3.94 -4.37
CA GLY A 124 1.06 4.36 -3.88
C GLY A 124 -0.03 3.32 -4.16
N VAL A 125 -0.07 2.79 -5.38
CA VAL A 125 -0.97 1.68 -5.76
C VAL A 125 -0.64 0.43 -4.95
N ASN A 126 0.64 0.10 -4.83
CA ASN A 126 1.08 -1.05 -4.04
C ASN A 126 0.66 -0.93 -2.57
N ALA A 127 0.75 0.25 -1.96
CA ALA A 127 0.28 0.48 -0.59
C ALA A 127 -1.23 0.24 -0.46
N HIS A 128 -2.02 0.69 -1.44
CA HIS A 128 -3.46 0.43 -1.47
C HIS A 128 -3.75 -1.07 -1.59
N ASP A 129 -3.14 -1.76 -2.56
CA ASP A 129 -3.34 -3.18 -2.80
C ASP A 129 -2.89 -4.04 -1.62
N PHE A 130 -1.81 -3.63 -0.94
CA PHE A 130 -1.34 -4.27 0.28
C PHE A 130 -2.35 -4.13 1.42
N SER A 131 -2.90 -2.92 1.65
CA SER A 131 -3.95 -2.69 2.64
C SER A 131 -5.23 -3.49 2.33
N ASP A 132 -5.64 -3.56 1.06
CA ASP A 132 -6.78 -4.37 0.62
C ASP A 132 -6.52 -5.88 0.83
N GLY A 133 -5.27 -6.33 0.68
CA GLY A 133 -4.84 -7.67 1.06
C GLY A 133 -5.09 -8.00 2.53
N ILE A 134 -4.82 -7.05 3.43
CA ILE A 134 -5.10 -7.21 4.87
C ILE A 134 -6.62 -7.28 5.12
N ILE A 135 -7.41 -6.44 4.46
CA ILE A 135 -8.88 -6.48 4.59
C ILE A 135 -9.41 -7.85 4.18
N LYS A 136 -8.97 -8.36 3.02
CA LYS A 136 -9.34 -9.69 2.54
C LYS A 136 -8.93 -10.78 3.53
N HIS A 137 -7.76 -10.68 4.15
CA HIS A 137 -7.34 -11.61 5.19
C HIS A 137 -8.28 -11.57 6.40
N LYS A 138 -8.53 -10.39 6.95
CA LYS A 138 -9.32 -10.23 8.17
C LYS A 138 -10.82 -10.48 7.99
N THR A 139 -11.38 -10.13 6.83
CA THR A 139 -12.83 -10.22 6.58
C THR A 139 -13.25 -11.47 5.83
N GLN A 140 -12.40 -11.97 4.92
CA GLN A 140 -12.72 -13.11 4.04
C GLN A 140 -11.90 -14.36 4.37
N GLN A 141 -11.06 -14.33 5.41
CA GLN A 141 -10.17 -15.43 5.82
C GLN A 141 -9.26 -15.92 4.68
N LYS A 142 -8.92 -15.03 3.75
CA LYS A 142 -7.96 -15.34 2.68
C LYS A 142 -6.55 -15.40 3.27
N PRO A 143 -5.71 -16.36 2.85
CA PRO A 143 -4.34 -16.41 3.33
C PRO A 143 -3.59 -15.14 2.92
N PHE A 144 -2.85 -14.56 3.86
CA PHE A 144 -2.00 -13.40 3.60
C PHE A 144 -0.70 -13.57 4.36
N TRP A 145 0.35 -13.92 3.63
CA TRP A 145 1.63 -14.37 4.17
C TRP A 145 2.27 -13.39 5.19
N TYR A 146 1.98 -12.09 5.05
CA TYR A 146 2.47 -11.05 5.96
C TYR A 146 1.85 -11.09 7.36
N LEU A 147 0.72 -11.77 7.55
CA LEU A 147 0.02 -11.90 8.83
C LEU A 147 0.00 -13.31 9.42
N GLY A 148 0.60 -14.29 8.72
CA GLY A 148 0.60 -15.70 9.14
C GLY A 148 -0.26 -16.55 8.22
#